data_AF-A0A1V0DL24-F1
#
_entry.id   AF-A0A1V0DL24-F1
#
_cell.length_a   1.000
_cell.length_b   1.000
_cell.length_c   1.000
_cell.angle_alpha   90.00
_cell.angle_beta   90.00
_cell.angle_gamma   90.00
#
_symmetry.space_group_name_H-M   'P 1'
#
loop_
_entity.id
_entity.type
_entity.pdbx_description
1 polymer ?
#
loop_
_entity_poly.entity_id
_entity_poly.type
_entity_poly.pdbx_seq_one_letter_code
_entity_poly.pdbx_strand_id
1 'polypeptide(L)'
;LARHLDEKYGIPWLEYNFFGPTKIAESLRKIAAQFDETTQENAERVIASYKAEHEAVIEKYRPRLEGKKVMLYVGGLRPRHVIGAYEDLGMEVVGSGYEFGHNDDYDRTIKEMGNATLLYDDLTGYEFEEFTKRVKPDLIGSGIKEKYIFQKMGIP
;
A
#
# COMPACT_ATOMS: atom_id res chain seq x y z
N LEU A 1 17.26 10.93 8.47
CA LEU A 1 17.13 11.01 9.94
C LEU A 1 17.38 9.67 10.61
N ALA A 2 16.61 8.60 10.30
CA ALA A 2 16.77 7.28 10.93
C ALA A 2 18.22 6.77 10.93
N ARG A 3 18.88 6.73 9.77
CA ARG A 3 20.31 6.35 9.65
C ARG A 3 21.25 7.19 10.53
N HIS A 4 20.98 8.50 10.65
CA HIS A 4 21.78 9.38 11.50
C HIS A 4 21.61 9.07 13.00
N LEU A 5 20.39 8.71 13.43
CA LEU A 5 20.14 8.33 14.82
C LEU A 5 20.83 7.02 15.18
N ASP A 6 20.86 6.08 14.24
CA ASP A 6 21.59 4.82 14.35
C ASP A 6 23.11 5.10 14.45
N GLU A 7 23.68 5.81 13.48
CA GLU A 7 25.11 6.13 13.44
C GLU A 7 25.60 6.92 14.67
N LYS A 8 24.80 7.88 15.15
CA LYS A 8 25.22 8.81 16.21
C LYS A 8 24.88 8.33 17.62
N TYR A 9 23.78 7.61 17.79
CA TYR A 9 23.24 7.24 19.09
C TYR A 9 23.03 5.73 19.26
N GLY A 10 23.30 4.93 18.24
CA GLY A 10 23.08 3.49 18.26
C GLY A 10 21.61 3.10 18.37
N ILE A 11 20.69 3.98 17.98
CA ILE A 11 19.25 3.73 18.03
C ILE A 11 18.84 3.02 16.72
N PRO A 12 18.49 1.73 16.77
CA PRO A 12 18.14 0.99 15.56
C PRO A 12 16.80 1.48 14.99
N TRP A 13 16.59 1.21 13.71
CA TRP A 13 15.34 1.52 13.01
C TRP A 13 14.85 0.32 12.20
N LEU A 14 13.53 0.30 11.98
CA LEU A 14 12.85 -0.80 11.31
C LEU A 14 11.74 -0.24 10.42
N GLU A 15 11.69 -0.66 9.15
CA GLU A 15 10.55 -0.40 8.28
C GLU A 15 9.37 -1.32 8.65
N TYR A 16 8.17 -0.74 8.68
CA TYR A 16 6.89 -1.40 8.95
C TYR A 16 5.78 -0.79 8.08
N ASN A 17 4.65 -1.49 7.97
CA ASN A 17 3.51 -1.07 7.17
C ASN A 17 2.18 -1.34 7.90
N PHE A 18 1.40 -0.28 8.16
CA PHE A 18 0.10 -0.36 8.84
C PHE A 18 -1.10 -0.10 7.90
N PHE A 19 -0.99 -0.46 6.62
CA PHE A 19 -2.13 -0.49 5.70
C PHE A 19 -2.67 -1.92 5.53
N GLY A 20 -3.88 -2.16 6.03
CA GLY A 20 -4.56 -3.45 5.94
C GLY A 20 -4.19 -4.41 7.07
N PRO A 21 -5.12 -5.27 7.53
CA PRO A 21 -4.88 -6.19 8.64
C PRO A 21 -3.68 -7.11 8.40
N THR A 22 -3.42 -7.55 7.17
CA THR A 22 -2.31 -8.45 6.86
C THR A 22 -0.96 -7.80 7.17
N LYS A 23 -0.70 -6.60 6.62
CA LYS A 23 0.56 -5.89 6.84
C LYS A 23 0.69 -5.37 8.28
N ILE A 24 -0.42 -5.00 8.92
CA ILE A 24 -0.44 -4.62 10.34
C ILE A 24 0.03 -5.79 11.22
N ALA A 25 -0.55 -6.98 11.06
CA ALA A 25 -0.18 -8.15 11.86
C ALA A 25 1.29 -8.56 11.63
N GLU A 26 1.75 -8.56 10.38
CA GLU A 26 3.17 -8.79 10.04
C GLU A 26 4.09 -7.77 10.73
N SER A 27 3.73 -6.49 10.67
CA SER A 27 4.49 -5.39 11.26
C SER A 27 4.54 -5.45 12.78
N LEU A 28 3.41 -5.74 13.43
CA LEU A 28 3.34 -5.89 14.89
C LEU A 28 4.26 -7.03 15.36
N ARG A 29 4.22 -8.18 14.68
CA ARG A 29 5.11 -9.31 14.97
C ARG A 29 6.58 -8.95 14.77
N LYS A 30 6.91 -8.28 13.66
CA LYS A 30 8.27 -7.85 13.32
C LYS A 30 8.85 -6.88 14.35
N ILE A 31 8.02 -5.93 14.81
CA ILE A 31 8.38 -4.98 15.87
C ILE A 31 8.55 -5.71 17.20
N ALA A 32 7.57 -6.54 17.61
CA ALA A 32 7.60 -7.23 18.89
C ALA A 32 8.78 -8.21 19.01
N ALA A 33 9.22 -8.82 17.91
CA ALA A 33 10.40 -9.68 17.85
C ALA A 33 11.73 -8.95 18.17
N GLN A 34 11.74 -7.61 18.20
CA GLN A 34 12.90 -6.83 18.65
C GLN A 34 12.97 -6.69 20.19
N PHE A 35 11.98 -7.23 20.91
CA PHE A 35 11.83 -7.13 22.36
C PHE A 35 11.65 -8.52 23.01
N ASP A 36 11.28 -8.52 24.29
CA ASP A 36 11.11 -9.73 25.10
C ASP A 36 9.83 -10.53 24.78
N GLU A 37 9.74 -11.72 25.37
CA GLU A 37 8.58 -12.62 25.24
C GLU A 37 7.27 -11.95 25.66
N THR A 38 7.31 -11.11 26.71
CA THR A 38 6.14 -10.34 27.16
C THR A 38 5.59 -9.46 26.03
N THR A 39 6.47 -8.78 25.30
CA THR A 39 6.08 -7.91 24.18
C THR A 39 5.53 -8.72 23.01
N GLN A 40 6.12 -9.88 22.72
CA GLN A 40 5.66 -10.80 21.67
C GLN A 40 4.27 -11.37 21.98
N GLU A 41 4.03 -11.80 23.22
CA GLU A 41 2.70 -12.26 23.67
C GLU A 41 1.65 -11.15 23.60
N ASN A 42 2.03 -9.92 23.98
CA ASN A 42 1.14 -8.77 23.87
C ASN A 42 0.79 -8.43 22.42
N ALA A 43 1.72 -8.58 21.48
CA ALA A 43 1.43 -8.37 20.06
C ALA A 43 0.38 -9.36 19.55
N GLU A 44 0.50 -10.66 19.90
CA GLU A 44 -0.52 -11.66 19.53
C GLU A 44 -1.87 -11.39 20.20
N ARG A 45 -1.88 -10.93 21.45
CA ARG A 45 -3.12 -10.50 22.13
C ARG A 45 -3.82 -9.37 21.39
N VAL A 46 -3.07 -8.36 20.93
CA VAL A 46 -3.62 -7.24 20.15
C VAL A 46 -4.13 -7.72 18.79
N ILE A 47 -3.36 -8.54 18.07
CA ILE A 47 -3.79 -9.10 16.79
C ILE A 47 -5.09 -9.89 16.96
N ALA A 48 -5.17 -10.72 18.00
CA ALA A 48 -6.38 -11.49 18.31
C ALA A 48 -7.57 -10.60 18.69
N SER A 49 -7.36 -9.51 19.44
CA SER A 49 -8.46 -8.64 19.89
C SER A 49 -9.13 -7.91 18.74
N TYR A 50 -8.40 -7.54 17.69
CA TYR A 50 -8.94 -6.83 16.52
C TYR A 50 -9.41 -7.77 15.41
N LYS A 51 -9.20 -9.09 15.55
CA LYS A 51 -9.51 -10.06 14.49
C LYS A 51 -10.95 -9.98 14.02
N ALA A 52 -11.90 -10.04 14.95
CA ALA A 52 -13.32 -10.00 14.64
C ALA A 52 -13.74 -8.67 13.96
N GLU A 53 -13.10 -7.56 14.32
CA GLU A 53 -13.41 -6.25 13.74
C GLU A 53 -13.02 -6.17 12.27
N HIS A 54 -11.79 -6.55 11.93
CA HIS A 54 -11.34 -6.47 10.54
C HIS A 54 -11.93 -7.59 9.67
N GLU A 55 -12.22 -8.77 10.23
CA GLU A 55 -12.94 -9.84 9.51
C GLU A 55 -14.36 -9.39 9.12
N ALA A 56 -15.08 -8.70 10.02
CA ALA A 56 -16.39 -8.15 9.70
C ALA A 56 -16.34 -7.08 8.59
N VAL A 57 -15.26 -6.28 8.53
CA VAL A 57 -15.02 -5.33 7.43
C VAL A 57 -14.78 -6.08 6.11
N ILE A 58 -13.90 -7.08 6.12
CA ILE A 58 -13.59 -7.88 4.92
C ILE A 58 -14.87 -8.60 4.44
N GLU A 59 -15.60 -9.29 5.31
CA GLU A 59 -16.84 -10.00 4.97
C GLU A 59 -17.86 -9.06 4.32
N LYS A 60 -17.98 -7.84 4.84
CA LYS A 60 -18.92 -6.84 4.31
C LYS A 60 -18.51 -6.26 2.96
N TYR A 61 -17.22 -5.97 2.76
CA TYR A 61 -16.77 -5.16 1.62
C TYR A 61 -16.06 -5.95 0.52
N ARG A 62 -15.32 -7.02 0.85
CA ARG A 62 -14.61 -7.84 -0.13
C ARG A 62 -15.53 -8.39 -1.23
N PRO A 63 -16.72 -8.96 -0.94
CA PRO A 63 -17.63 -9.42 -2.00
C PRO A 63 -18.10 -8.33 -2.98
N ARG A 64 -17.96 -7.04 -2.62
CA ARG A 64 -18.33 -5.90 -3.45
C ARG A 64 -17.16 -5.40 -4.31
N LEU A 65 -15.95 -5.80 -3.96
CA LEU A 65 -14.69 -5.28 -4.50
C LEU A 65 -13.82 -6.37 -5.15
N GLU A 66 -14.18 -7.64 -4.98
CA GLU A 66 -13.43 -8.77 -5.52
C GLU A 66 -13.20 -8.62 -7.04
N GLY A 67 -11.94 -8.75 -7.44
CA GLY A 67 -11.48 -8.65 -8.83
C GLY A 67 -11.43 -7.23 -9.40
N LYS A 68 -11.73 -6.19 -8.62
CA LYS A 68 -11.67 -4.80 -9.08
C LYS A 68 -10.22 -4.33 -9.26
N LYS A 69 -9.96 -3.66 -10.38
CA LYS A 69 -8.64 -3.20 -10.77
C LYS A 69 -8.37 -1.76 -10.33
N VAL A 70 -7.21 -1.52 -9.75
CA VAL A 70 -6.80 -0.23 -9.20
C VAL A 70 -5.53 0.27 -9.86
N MET A 71 -5.49 1.56 -10.20
CA MET A 71 -4.26 2.26 -10.55
C MET A 71 -3.93 3.32 -9.48
N LEU A 72 -2.65 3.43 -9.11
CA LEU A 72 -2.18 4.31 -8.04
C LEU A 72 -1.13 5.30 -8.54
N TYR A 73 -1.27 6.59 -8.22
CA TYR A 73 -0.23 7.58 -8.47
C TYR A 73 -0.18 8.58 -7.33
N VAL A 74 0.87 8.55 -6.52
CA VAL A 74 1.00 9.35 -5.29
C VAL A 74 2.48 9.77 -5.12
N GLY A 75 2.84 10.47 -4.04
CA GLY A 75 4.24 10.73 -3.69
C GLY A 75 5.04 9.48 -3.28
N GLY A 76 6.17 9.66 -2.59
CA GLY A 76 7.24 8.67 -2.36
C GLY A 76 7.01 7.42 -1.49
N LEU A 77 5.78 7.01 -1.12
CA LEU A 77 5.60 5.87 -0.19
C LEU A 77 4.35 5.03 -0.45
N ARG A 78 3.20 5.69 -0.46
CA ARG A 78 1.89 5.03 -0.55
C ARG A 78 1.69 4.16 -1.80
N PRO A 79 2.30 4.43 -2.97
CA PRO A 79 2.11 3.60 -4.16
C PRO A 79 2.45 2.11 -3.94
N ARG A 80 3.39 1.77 -3.05
CA ARG A 80 3.61 0.38 -2.60
C ARG A 80 2.87 0.04 -1.30
N HIS A 81 2.84 0.95 -0.33
CA HIS A 81 2.41 0.61 1.02
C HIS A 81 0.94 0.24 1.13
N VAL A 82 0.08 0.73 0.23
CA VAL A 82 -1.36 0.44 0.30
C VAL A 82 -1.77 -0.83 -0.46
N ILE A 83 -0.86 -1.47 -1.21
CA ILE A 83 -1.18 -2.62 -2.07
C ILE A 83 -1.83 -3.74 -1.26
N GLY A 84 -1.21 -4.16 -0.14
CA GLY A 84 -1.77 -5.22 0.71
C GLY A 84 -3.17 -4.92 1.24
N ALA A 85 -3.51 -3.64 1.48
CA ALA A 85 -4.86 -3.27 1.92
C ALA A 85 -5.91 -3.40 0.81
N TYR A 86 -5.52 -3.19 -0.46
CA TYR A 86 -6.38 -3.48 -1.61
C TYR A 86 -6.57 -5.00 -1.78
N GLU A 87 -5.49 -5.77 -1.64
CA GLU A 87 -5.51 -7.24 -1.75
C GLU A 87 -6.34 -7.91 -0.63
N ASP A 88 -6.29 -7.37 0.59
CA ASP A 88 -7.13 -7.81 1.72
C ASP A 88 -8.64 -7.73 1.36
N LEU A 89 -9.02 -6.79 0.49
CA LEU A 89 -10.37 -6.61 -0.06
C LEU A 89 -10.59 -7.27 -1.42
N GLY A 90 -9.66 -8.10 -1.89
CA GLY A 90 -9.77 -8.84 -3.15
C GLY A 90 -9.58 -7.98 -4.41
N MET A 91 -9.05 -6.77 -4.28
CA MET A 91 -8.75 -5.89 -5.41
C MET A 91 -7.33 -6.16 -5.96
N GLU A 92 -7.10 -5.79 -7.22
CA GLU A 92 -5.82 -5.97 -7.92
C GLU A 92 -5.21 -4.61 -8.26
N VAL A 93 -4.02 -4.31 -7.75
CA VAL A 93 -3.27 -3.10 -8.15
C VAL A 93 -2.54 -3.38 -9.46
N VAL A 94 -3.10 -2.92 -10.57
CA VAL A 94 -2.61 -3.19 -11.94
C VAL A 94 -1.64 -2.14 -12.46
N GLY A 95 -1.54 -1.00 -11.78
CA GLY A 95 -0.57 0.04 -12.08
C GLY A 95 -0.25 0.86 -10.84
N SER A 96 1.02 1.21 -10.64
CA SER A 96 1.44 2.01 -9.49
C SER A 96 2.64 2.88 -9.84
N GLY A 97 2.74 4.05 -9.22
CA GLY A 97 3.88 4.92 -9.46
C GLY A 97 3.96 6.14 -8.56
N TYR A 98 5.08 6.83 -8.69
CA TYR A 98 5.52 7.84 -7.73
C TYR A 98 5.76 9.21 -8.39
N GLU A 99 5.37 10.28 -7.71
CA GLU A 99 5.74 11.65 -8.10
C GLU A 99 7.24 11.94 -7.90
N PHE A 100 7.86 11.32 -6.88
CA PHE A 100 9.24 11.60 -6.46
C PHE A 100 9.89 10.41 -5.75
N GLY A 101 9.59 9.18 -6.19
CA GLY A 101 10.20 7.97 -5.65
C GLY A 101 11.67 7.89 -6.04
N HIS A 102 12.52 7.33 -5.17
CA HIS A 102 13.90 7.01 -5.56
C HIS A 102 14.03 5.54 -5.93
N ASN A 103 15.17 5.15 -6.54
CA ASN A 103 15.40 3.77 -6.97
C ASN A 103 15.19 2.73 -5.86
N ASP A 104 15.54 3.06 -4.61
CA ASP A 104 15.35 2.14 -3.50
C ASP A 104 13.86 1.96 -3.14
N ASP A 105 13.00 2.94 -3.41
CA ASP A 105 11.54 2.76 -3.33
C ASP A 105 11.04 1.80 -4.42
N TYR A 106 11.57 1.90 -5.65
CA TYR A 106 11.23 1.00 -6.74
C TYR A 106 11.69 -0.44 -6.48
N ASP A 107 12.90 -0.64 -5.92
CA ASP A 107 13.42 -1.95 -5.52
C ASP A 107 12.49 -2.67 -4.52
N ARG A 108 11.87 -1.91 -3.62
CA ARG A 108 10.85 -2.42 -2.69
C ARG A 108 9.51 -2.67 -3.39
N THR A 109 9.12 -1.78 -4.30
CA THR A 109 7.83 -1.84 -5.01
C THR A 109 7.71 -3.06 -5.91
N ILE A 110 8.76 -3.39 -6.66
CA ILE A 110 8.75 -4.50 -7.62
C ILE A 110 8.40 -5.84 -6.94
N LYS A 111 8.74 -5.99 -5.65
CA LYS A 111 8.44 -7.20 -4.86
C LYS A 111 6.99 -7.28 -4.38
N GLU A 112 6.31 -6.14 -4.26
CA GLU A 112 4.92 -6.05 -3.81
C GLU A 112 3.93 -6.08 -4.99
N MET A 113 4.40 -5.81 -6.21
CA MET A 113 3.56 -5.75 -7.40
C MET A 113 3.46 -7.12 -8.09
N GLY A 114 2.31 -7.39 -8.72
CA GLY A 114 2.11 -8.58 -9.54
C GLY A 114 2.97 -8.61 -10.82
N ASN A 115 3.08 -9.78 -11.45
CA ASN A 115 3.77 -9.90 -12.74
C ASN A 115 3.05 -9.08 -13.83
N ALA A 116 3.85 -8.38 -14.65
CA ALA A 116 3.37 -7.59 -15.79
C ALA A 116 2.44 -6.40 -15.45
N THR A 117 2.59 -5.81 -14.27
CA THR A 117 1.93 -4.54 -13.90
C THR A 117 2.69 -3.32 -14.41
N LEU A 118 1.99 -2.21 -14.65
CA LEU A 118 2.61 -0.96 -15.10
C LEU A 118 3.24 -0.19 -13.93
N LEU A 119 4.51 0.21 -14.09
CA LEU A 119 5.19 1.14 -13.18
C LEU A 119 5.49 2.46 -13.90
N TYR A 120 5.32 3.57 -13.18
CA TYR A 120 5.60 4.91 -13.71
C TYR A 120 6.24 5.82 -12.66
N ASP A 121 7.16 6.67 -13.12
CA ASP A 121 7.87 7.68 -12.34
C ASP A 121 7.62 9.06 -12.95
N ASP A 122 7.32 10.06 -12.14
CA ASP A 122 7.01 11.44 -12.55
C ASP A 122 6.03 11.49 -13.74
N LEU A 123 4.94 10.74 -13.59
CA LEU A 123 3.95 10.52 -14.64
C LEU A 123 3.33 11.86 -15.09
N THR A 124 3.37 12.12 -16.39
CA THR A 124 2.70 13.30 -16.95
C THR A 124 1.18 13.10 -16.96
N GLY A 125 0.43 14.20 -16.92
CA GLY A 125 -1.04 14.12 -17.01
C GLY A 125 -1.54 13.45 -18.29
N TYR A 126 -0.83 13.64 -19.40
CA TYR A 126 -1.16 13.00 -20.69
C TYR A 126 -0.97 11.48 -20.63
N GLU A 127 0.18 11.01 -20.13
CA GLU A 127 0.44 9.57 -19.99
C GLU A 127 -0.58 8.91 -19.06
N PHE A 128 -0.92 9.58 -17.95
CA PHE A 128 -1.88 9.02 -17.01
C PHE A 128 -3.26 8.82 -17.65
N GLU A 129 -3.71 9.79 -18.44
CA GLU A 129 -4.97 9.72 -19.16
C GLU A 129 -4.97 8.57 -20.19
N GLU A 130 -3.90 8.46 -20.99
CA GLU A 130 -3.79 7.43 -22.03
C GLU A 130 -3.66 6.01 -21.45
N PHE A 131 -2.86 5.83 -20.39
CA PHE A 131 -2.79 4.56 -19.67
C PHE A 131 -4.14 4.17 -19.11
N THR A 132 -4.85 5.12 -18.50
CA THR A 132 -6.18 4.89 -17.95
C THR A 132 -7.18 4.44 -19.02
N LYS A 133 -7.20 5.10 -20.19
CA LYS A 133 -8.06 4.70 -21.33
C LYS A 133 -7.78 3.28 -21.80
N ARG A 134 -6.52 2.85 -21.79
CA ARG A 134 -6.10 1.53 -22.26
C ARG A 134 -6.34 0.43 -21.23
N VAL A 135 -5.93 0.66 -19.98
CA VAL A 135 -6.01 -0.30 -18.86
C VAL A 135 -7.45 -0.46 -18.38
N LYS A 136 -8.25 0.63 -18.40
CA LYS A 136 -9.63 0.67 -17.90
C LYS A 136 -9.76 0.18 -16.46
N PRO A 137 -9.09 0.83 -15.49
CA PRO A 137 -9.23 0.47 -14.08
C PRO A 137 -10.65 0.73 -13.58
N ASP A 138 -11.05 0.02 -12.52
CA ASP A 138 -12.31 0.25 -11.82
C ASP A 138 -12.21 1.39 -10.78
N LEU A 139 -11.00 1.74 -10.35
CA LEU A 139 -10.72 2.79 -9.36
C LEU A 139 -9.34 3.42 -9.61
N ILE A 140 -9.24 4.74 -9.42
CA ILE A 140 -7.95 5.45 -9.42
C ILE A 140 -7.69 6.10 -8.07
N GLY A 141 -6.56 5.74 -7.45
CA GLY A 141 -6.06 6.37 -6.23
C GLY A 141 -4.96 7.38 -6.53
N SER A 142 -5.28 8.68 -6.52
CA SER A 142 -4.29 9.74 -6.77
C SER A 142 -4.58 11.04 -6.00
N GLY A 143 -3.99 12.16 -6.42
CA GLY A 143 -4.09 13.47 -5.80
C GLY A 143 -5.29 14.30 -6.24
N ILE A 144 -5.38 15.51 -5.67
CA ILE A 144 -6.51 16.42 -5.93
C ILE A 144 -6.51 16.98 -7.36
N LYS A 145 -5.34 17.10 -7.99
CA LYS A 145 -5.19 17.62 -9.36
C LYS A 145 -5.74 16.60 -10.36
N GLU A 146 -5.62 15.31 -10.03
CA GLU A 146 -6.02 14.17 -10.87
C GLU A 146 -7.50 13.81 -10.69
N LYS A 147 -8.04 13.97 -9.48
CA LYS A 147 -9.41 13.56 -9.10
C LYS A 147 -10.49 13.92 -10.12
N TYR A 148 -10.60 15.19 -10.50
CA TYR A 148 -11.73 15.65 -11.32
C TYR A 148 -11.60 15.25 -12.79
N ILE A 149 -10.41 14.90 -13.25
CA ILE A 149 -10.17 14.38 -14.60
C ILE A 149 -10.85 13.01 -14.71
N PHE A 150 -10.52 12.10 -13.81
CA PHE A 150 -11.04 10.73 -13.84
C PHE A 150 -12.51 10.61 -13.47
N GLN A 151 -13.00 11.46 -12.56
CA GLN A 151 -14.45 11.54 -12.29
C GLN A 151 -15.24 11.95 -13.54
N LYS A 152 -14.72 12.89 -14.35
CA LYS A 152 -15.36 13.27 -15.64
C LYS A 152 -15.27 12.18 -16.69
N MET A 153 -14.28 11.28 -16.59
CA MET A 153 -14.18 10.07 -17.42
C MET A 153 -15.09 8.93 -16.92
N GLY A 154 -15.81 9.13 -15.81
CA GLY A 154 -16.69 8.11 -15.23
C GLY A 154 -15.96 7.02 -14.46
N ILE A 155 -14.72 7.29 -14.02
CA ILE A 155 -13.90 6.37 -13.24
C ILE A 155 -13.91 6.83 -11.78
N PRO A 156 -14.29 5.96 -10.83
CA PRO A 156 -14.21 6.22 -9.40
C PRO A 156 -12.84 6.69 -8.91
#